data_AF-A0A534QN26-F1
#
_entry.id   AF-A0A534QN26-F1
#
_cell.length_a   1.000
_cell.length_b   1.000
_cell.length_c   1.000
_cell.angle_alpha   90.00
_cell.angle_beta   90.00
_cell.angle_gamma   90.00
#
_symmetry.space_group_name_H-M   'P 1'
#
loop_
_entity.id
_entity.type
_entity.pdbx_description
1 polymer ?
#
loop_
_entity_poly.entity_id
_entity_poly.type
_entity_poly.pdbx_seq_one_letter_code
_entity_poly.pdbx_strand_id
1 'polypeptide(L)' 'MARVSWDEVEHLLGEMVTQQEAKVLALARRLVPHLTAEDLLNPHDFRPLVESAEFNFEDGILAGLRAAGAALRAARCRTA' A
#
# COMPACT_ATOMS: atom_id res chain seq x y z
N MET A 1 26.15 13.89 6.40
CA MET A 1 24.89 13.31 5.89
C MET A 1 24.17 14.38 5.11
N ALA A 2 23.74 14.09 3.88
CA ALA A 2 22.88 15.01 3.13
C ALA A 2 21.53 15.13 3.84
N ARG A 3 20.94 16.33 3.81
CA ARG A 3 19.63 16.61 4.43
C ARG A 3 18.55 16.26 3.40
N VAL A 4 17.63 15.36 3.75
CA VAL A 4 16.54 14.93 2.87
C VAL A 4 15.41 15.98 2.91
N SER A 5 14.86 16.34 1.75
CA SER A 5 13.72 17.23 1.60
C SER A 5 12.38 16.50 1.79
N TRP A 6 11.30 17.25 2.05
CA TRP A 6 9.96 16.70 2.12
C TRP A 6 9.53 16.00 0.82
N ASP A 7 9.91 16.59 -0.34
CA ASP A 7 9.58 16.05 -1.65
C ASP A 7 10.27 14.69 -1.88
N GLU A 8 11.53 14.54 -1.47
CA GLU A 8 12.25 13.27 -1.57
C GLU A 8 11.62 12.18 -0.69
N VAL A 9 11.19 12.53 0.53
CA VAL A 9 10.51 11.57 1.43
C VAL A 9 9.15 11.16 0.85
N GLU A 10 8.36 12.11 0.35
CA GLU A 10 7.05 11.82 -0.26
C GLU A 10 7.20 10.99 -1.54
N HIS A 11 8.22 11.26 -2.35
CA HIS A 11 8.52 10.50 -3.55
C HIS A 11 8.89 9.05 -3.21
N LEU A 12 9.85 8.85 -2.30
CA LEU A 12 10.28 7.52 -1.86
C LEU A 12 9.11 6.71 -1.29
N LEU A 13 8.29 7.33 -0.44
CA LEU A 13 7.12 6.63 0.10
C LEU A 13 6.10 6.31 -0.98
N GLY A 14 5.92 7.17 -1.98
CA GLY A 14 5.09 6.90 -3.15
C GLY A 14 5.57 5.66 -3.92
N GLU A 15 6.88 5.55 -4.17
CA GLU A 15 7.47 4.37 -4.82
C GLU A 15 7.25 3.10 -4.00
N MET A 16 7.41 3.17 -2.67
CA MET A 16 7.13 2.04 -1.78
C MET A 16 5.66 1.60 -1.84
N VAL A 17 4.71 2.54 -1.90
CA VAL A 17 3.28 2.24 -2.05
C VAL A 17 3.02 1.55 -3.39
N THR A 18 3.53 2.10 -4.51
CA THR A 18 3.34 1.50 -5.84
C THR A 18 3.92 0.10 -5.93
N GLN A 19 5.10 -0.13 -5.35
CA GLN A 19 5.72 -1.46 -5.29
C GLN A 19 4.84 -2.44 -4.50
N GLN A 20 4.32 -2.01 -3.35
CA GLN A 20 3.49 -2.86 -2.51
C GLN A 20 2.13 -3.15 -3.15
N GLU A 21 1.51 -2.18 -3.83
CA GLU A 21 0.27 -2.38 -4.60
C GLU A 21 0.44 -3.46 -5.68
N ALA A 22 1.54 -3.40 -6.44
CA ALA A 22 1.85 -4.41 -7.44
C ALA A 22 2.03 -5.81 -6.82
N LYS A 23 2.68 -5.89 -5.66
CA LYS A 23 2.89 -7.14 -4.91
C LYS A 23 1.57 -7.73 -4.43
N VAL A 24 0.72 -6.92 -3.80
CA VAL A 24 -0.60 -7.35 -3.30
C VAL A 24 -1.48 -7.83 -4.46
N LEU A 25 -1.49 -7.12 -5.59
CA LEU A 25 -2.25 -7.53 -6.78
C LEU A 25 -1.74 -8.83 -7.39
N ALA A 26 -0.42 -9.02 -7.49
CA ALA A 26 0.16 -10.26 -7.98
C ALA A 26 -0.22 -11.44 -7.08
N LEU A 27 -0.18 -11.25 -5.75
CA LEU A 27 -0.57 -12.26 -4.79
C LEU A 27 -2.08 -12.57 -4.85
N ALA A 28 -2.91 -11.54 -4.94
CA ALA A 28 -4.35 -11.70 -5.10
C ALA A 28 -4.69 -12.50 -6.36
N ARG A 29 -4.02 -12.22 -7.48
CA ARG A 29 -4.20 -12.95 -8.75
C ARG A 29 -3.73 -14.40 -8.70
N ARG A 30 -2.81 -14.76 -7.80
CA ARG A 30 -2.47 -16.18 -7.55
C ARG A 30 -3.63 -16.93 -6.90
N LEU A 31 -4.48 -16.23 -6.14
CA LEU A 31 -5.63 -16.80 -5.41
C LEU A 31 -6.92 -16.72 -6.24
N VAL A 32 -7.13 -15.60 -6.93
CA VAL A 32 -8.30 -15.32 -7.77
C VAL A 32 -7.81 -14.66 -9.09
N PRO A 33 -7.63 -15.44 -10.18
CA PRO A 33 -6.90 -15.01 -11.38
C PRO A 33 -7.38 -13.73 -12.08
N HIS A 34 -8.65 -13.37 -11.94
CA HIS A 34 -9.27 -12.27 -12.68
C HIS A 34 -9.39 -10.96 -11.88
N LEU A 35 -8.80 -10.89 -10.68
CA LEU A 35 -8.87 -9.69 -9.86
C LEU A 35 -8.21 -8.48 -10.54
N THR A 36 -8.88 -7.35 -10.40
CA THR A 36 -8.43 -6.02 -10.77
C THR A 36 -7.88 -5.29 -9.53
N ALA A 37 -7.23 -4.15 -9.75
CA ALA A 37 -6.81 -3.28 -8.65
C ALA A 37 -8.00 -2.67 -7.90
N GLU A 38 -9.15 -2.50 -8.56
CA GLU A 38 -10.37 -1.97 -7.94
C GLU A 38 -11.00 -2.99 -6.98
N ASP A 39 -10.96 -4.27 -7.32
CA ASP A 39 -11.44 -5.35 -6.45
C ASP A 39 -10.66 -5.42 -5.12
N LEU A 40 -9.38 -5.02 -5.11
CA LEU A 40 -8.56 -4.94 -3.90
C LEU A 40 -8.99 -3.85 -2.92
N LEU A 41 -9.87 -2.93 -3.33
CA LEU A 41 -10.46 -1.96 -2.40
C LEU A 41 -11.47 -2.63 -1.46
N ASN A 42 -11.99 -3.81 -1.84
CA ASN A 42 -12.94 -4.60 -1.06
C ASN A 42 -12.53 -6.09 -1.01
N PRO A 43 -11.35 -6.41 -0.44
CA PRO A 43 -10.81 -7.77 -0.48
C PRO A 43 -11.69 -8.79 0.29
N HIS A 44 -12.55 -8.31 1.18
CA HIS A 44 -13.50 -9.11 1.94
C HIS A 44 -14.60 -9.77 1.10
N ASP A 45 -14.83 -9.28 -0.13
CA ASP A 45 -15.78 -9.89 -1.07
C ASP A 45 -15.24 -11.22 -1.65
N PHE A 46 -13.94 -11.49 -1.48
CA PHE A 46 -13.27 -12.66 -2.02
C PHE A 46 -12.76 -13.55 -0.90
N ARG A 47 -13.53 -14.60 -0.58
CA ARG A 47 -13.19 -15.58 0.45
C ARG A 47 -11.74 -16.10 0.38
N PRO A 48 -11.16 -16.42 -0.80
CA PRO A 48 -9.77 -16.88 -0.88
C PRO A 48 -8.73 -15.84 -0.42
N LEU A 49 -9.03 -14.54 -0.54
CA LEU A 49 -8.15 -13.48 -0.04
C LEU A 49 -8.21 -13.41 1.48
N VAL A 50 -9.42 -13.43 2.05
CA VAL A 50 -9.65 -13.38 3.49
C VAL A 50 -8.98 -14.56 4.21
N GLU A 51 -9.03 -15.75 3.63
CA GLU A 51 -8.43 -16.97 4.19
C GLU A 51 -6.89 -17.03 4.01
N SER A 52 -6.30 -16.17 3.20
CA SER A 52 -4.85 -16.17 2.91
C SER A 52 -4.07 -15.29 3.90
N ALA A 53 -3.34 -15.94 4.80
CA ALA A 53 -2.44 -15.25 5.73
C ALA A 53 -1.33 -14.44 5.03
N GLU A 54 -0.80 -14.95 3.90
CA GLU A 54 0.20 -14.25 3.08
C GLU A 54 -0.42 -12.95 2.52
N PHE A 55 -1.65 -13.01 2.00
CA PHE A 55 -2.34 -11.85 1.46
C PHE A 55 -2.61 -10.81 2.54
N ASN A 56 -3.20 -11.22 3.67
CA ASN A 56 -3.55 -10.31 4.76
C ASN A 56 -2.31 -9.60 5.33
N PHE A 57 -1.17 -10.27 5.41
CA PHE A 57 0.08 -9.64 5.85
C PHE A 57 0.54 -8.54 4.89
N GLU A 58 0.56 -8.83 3.58
CA GLU A 58 1.01 -7.87 2.57
C GLU A 58 0.04 -6.70 2.39
N ASP A 59 -1.27 -6.95 2.49
CA ASP A 59 -2.28 -5.90 2.49
C ASP A 59 -2.18 -5.00 3.72
N GLY A 60 -1.88 -5.58 4.90
CA GLY A 60 -1.59 -4.82 6.12
C GLY A 60 -0.38 -3.89 5.99
N ILE A 61 0.69 -4.33 5.29
CA ILE A 61 1.84 -3.47 4.97
C ILE A 61 1.40 -2.31 4.07
N LEU A 62 0.61 -2.58 3.03
CA LEU A 62 0.10 -1.54 2.14
C LEU A 62 -0.73 -0.49 2.90
N ALA A 63 -1.61 -0.93 3.80
CA ALA A 63 -2.39 -0.06 4.67
C ALA A 63 -1.46 0.81 5.55
N GLY A 64 -0.41 0.23 6.13
CA GLY A 64 0.60 0.94 6.91
C GLY A 64 1.34 2.02 6.12
N LEU A 65 1.77 1.72 4.89
CA LEU A 65 2.44 2.69 4.00
C LEU A 65 1.52 3.86 3.62
N ARG A 66 0.24 3.56 3.31
CA ARG A 66 -0.77 4.59 3.03
C ARG A 66 -1.02 5.48 4.26
N ALA A 67 -1.10 4.88 5.45
CA ALA A 67 -1.24 5.62 6.70
C ALA A 67 -0.03 6.53 6.98
N ALA A 68 1.19 6.04 6.75
CA ALA A 68 2.40 6.85 6.85
C ALA A 68 2.36 8.05 5.89
N GLY A 69 1.89 7.85 4.66
CA GLY A 69 1.77 8.92 3.66
C GLY A 69 0.77 9.98 4.08
N ALA A 70 -0.37 9.58 4.64
CA ALA A 70 -1.34 10.51 5.22
C ALA A 70 -0.73 11.31 6.38
N ALA A 71 0.01 10.65 7.27
CA ALA A 71 0.66 11.29 8.42
C ALA A 71 1.73 12.31 8.00
N LEU A 72 2.56 11.98 7.00
CA LEU A 72 3.60 12.87 6.48
C LEU A 72 3.01 14.12 5.81
N ARG A 73 1.97 13.96 4.97
CA ARG A 73 1.28 15.11 4.37
C ARG A 73 0.67 16.02 5.43
N ALA A 74 0.04 15.44 6.45
CA ALA A 74 -0.49 16.20 7.58
C ALA A 74 0.62 16.91 8.37
N ALA A 75 1.78 16.29 8.53
CA ALA A 75 2.93 16.93 9.17
C ALA A 75 3.46 18.11 8.35
N ARG A 76 3.61 17.93 7.04
CA ARG A 76 4.05 18.98 6.11
C ARG A 76 3.11 20.18 6.17
N CYS A 77 1.79 19.97 6.12
CA CYS A 77 0.80 21.05 6.25
C CYS A 77 0.84 21.79 7.60
N ARG A 78 1.31 21.16 8.69
CA ARG A 78 1.50 21.84 9.98
C ARG A 78 2.78 22.66 10.05
N THR A 79 3.76 22.35 9.21
CA THR A 79 5.09 22.97 9.19
C THR A 79 5.30 23.95 8.03
N ALA A 80 4.34 24.02 7.11
CA ALA A 80 4.29 24.97 5.99
C ALA A 80 3.52 26.22 6.42
#